data_AF-A0A916TQK1-F1
#
_entry.id   AF-A0A916TQK1-F1
#
_cell.length_a   1.000
_cell.length_b   1.000
_cell.length_c   1.000
_cell.angle_alpha   90.00
_cell.angle_beta   90.00
_cell.angle_gamma   90.00
#
_symmetry.space_group_name_H-M   'P 1'
#
loop_
_entity.id
_entity.type
_entity.pdbx_description
1 polymer ?
#
loop_
_entity_poly.entity_id
_entity_poly.type
_entity_poly.pdbx_seq_one_letter_code
_entity_poly.pdbx_strand_id
1 'polypeptide(L)'
;MTDAMRRPPILPTLIVLVAVGIMIALGFWQLGRLHEKEALLSRYEQAQAASEEIVWPRGEGEQKDQLYRRARLTCDAVADRSSMAGRNAKGEPGVAQTAQCVLPNGARALVVLGWSRQPNVAANWQGGNVHGVIAPGPRLVADPPLDGLEANAAPDPSEIPNNHLSYAIQWFFFAATAVVIYVLALGKRRRAAPERIA
;
A
#
# COMPACT_ATOMS: atom_id res chain seq x y z
N MET A 1 -36.28 37.38 31.19
CA MET A 1 -35.08 37.17 30.35
C MET A 1 -34.12 36.16 30.99
N THR A 2 -34.62 34.98 31.39
CA THR A 2 -33.87 33.92 32.12
C THR A 2 -33.64 32.66 31.27
N ASP A 3 -34.23 32.61 30.07
CA ASP A 3 -34.27 31.42 29.22
C ASP A 3 -32.98 31.23 28.38
N ALA A 4 -32.26 32.31 28.08
CA ALA A 4 -31.05 32.29 27.26
C ALA A 4 -29.87 31.50 27.88
N MET A 5 -29.87 31.28 29.20
CA MET A 5 -28.78 30.58 29.91
C MET A 5 -29.01 29.07 30.11
N ARG A 6 -30.24 28.56 29.91
CA ARG A 6 -30.53 27.12 29.99
C ARG A 6 -30.40 26.40 28.65
N ARG A 7 -30.48 27.15 27.54
CA ARG A 7 -30.44 26.61 26.17
C ARG A 7 -29.00 26.46 25.68
N PRO A 8 -28.66 25.33 25.02
CA PRO A 8 -27.34 25.15 24.44
C PRO A 8 -27.09 26.27 23.40
N PRO A 9 -25.84 26.76 23.27
CA PRO A 9 -25.54 27.79 22.31
C PRO A 9 -25.63 27.19 20.90
N ILE A 10 -26.64 27.58 20.12
CA ILE A 10 -27.05 26.88 18.90
C ILE A 10 -25.91 26.80 17.88
N LEU A 11 -25.24 27.93 17.61
CA LEU A 11 -24.16 27.99 16.63
C LEU A 11 -22.98 27.06 16.97
N PRO A 12 -22.34 27.14 18.15
CA PRO A 12 -21.26 26.21 18.49
C PRO A 12 -21.75 24.76 18.65
N THR A 13 -23.00 24.53 19.07
CA THR A 13 -23.58 23.17 19.07
C THR A 13 -23.55 22.60 17.65
N LEU A 14 -24.05 23.37 16.69
CA LEU A 14 -24.14 22.95 15.30
C LEU A 14 -22.75 22.70 14.71
N ILE A 15 -21.77 23.58 14.98
CA ILE A 15 -20.39 23.40 14.53
C ILE A 15 -19.80 22.08 15.06
N VAL A 16 -19.94 21.81 16.36
CA VAL A 16 -19.41 20.58 16.95
C VAL A 16 -20.11 19.35 16.37
N LEU A 17 -21.43 19.38 16.21
CA LEU A 17 -22.18 18.27 15.63
C LEU A 17 -21.76 17.99 14.18
N VAL A 18 -21.57 19.03 13.37
CA VAL A 18 -21.08 18.89 12.00
C VAL A 18 -19.67 18.31 11.99
N ALA A 19 -18.76 18.81 12.83
CA ALA A 19 -17.39 18.30 12.93
C ALA A 19 -17.35 16.81 13.35
N VAL A 20 -18.15 16.44 14.36
CA VAL A 20 -18.30 15.04 14.80
C VAL A 20 -18.87 14.17 13.69
N GLY A 21 -19.89 14.65 12.97
CA GLY A 21 -20.47 13.94 11.83
C GLY A 21 -19.45 13.68 10.72
N ILE A 22 -18.62 14.67 10.39
CA ILE A 22 -17.53 14.52 9.41
C ILE A 22 -16.50 13.49 9.89
N MET A 23 -16.06 13.55 11.15
CA MET A 23 -15.09 12.60 11.71
C MET A 23 -15.61 11.16 11.65
N ILE A 24 -16.90 10.94 11.99
CA ILE A 24 -17.54 9.62 11.89
C ILE A 24 -17.59 9.16 10.43
N ALA A 25 -17.97 10.04 9.50
CA ALA A 25 -18.00 9.73 8.07
C ALA A 25 -16.61 9.34 7.54
N LEU A 26 -15.57 10.06 7.95
CA LEU A 26 -14.17 9.73 7.62
C LEU A 26 -13.74 8.37 8.22
N GLY A 27 -14.18 8.06 9.44
CA GLY A 27 -13.94 6.76 10.06
C GLY A 27 -14.54 5.60 9.25
N PHE A 28 -15.80 5.72 8.82
CA PHE A 28 -16.43 4.72 7.96
C PHE A 28 -15.78 4.64 6.57
N TRP A 29 -15.40 5.77 5.99
CA TRP A 29 -14.67 5.79 4.72
C TRP A 29 -13.34 5.03 4.81
N GLN A 30 -12.59 5.20 5.91
CA GLN A 30 -11.37 4.44 6.16
C GLN A 30 -11.64 2.94 6.27
N LEU A 31 -12.71 2.52 6.97
CA LEU A 31 -13.10 1.11 7.01
C LEU A 31 -13.46 0.57 5.63
N GLY A 32 -14.12 1.34 4.78
CA GLY A 32 -14.36 0.94 3.38
C GLY A 32 -13.06 0.70 2.62
N ARG A 33 -12.10 1.63 2.72
CA ARG A 33 -10.78 1.48 2.10
C ARG A 33 -9.97 0.30 2.62
N LEU A 34 -10.10 -0.02 3.90
CA LEU A 34 -9.52 -1.24 4.47
C LEU A 34 -10.02 -2.48 3.73
N HIS A 35 -11.34 -2.65 3.59
CA HIS A 35 -11.93 -3.83 2.95
C HIS A 35 -11.55 -3.92 1.47
N GLU A 36 -11.53 -2.79 0.74
CA GLU A 36 -11.03 -2.76 -0.64
C GLU A 36 -9.59 -3.25 -0.72
N LYS A 37 -8.74 -2.83 0.22
CA LYS A 37 -7.33 -3.20 0.27
C LYS A 37 -7.15 -4.69 0.61
N GLU A 38 -7.89 -5.20 1.59
CA GLU A 38 -7.88 -6.62 1.96
C GLU A 38 -8.32 -7.51 0.80
N ALA A 39 -9.39 -7.12 0.10
CA ALA A 39 -9.86 -7.84 -1.08
C ALA A 39 -8.79 -7.87 -2.19
N LEU A 40 -8.04 -6.79 -2.37
CA LEU A 40 -6.93 -6.74 -3.32
C LEU A 40 -5.77 -7.66 -2.91
N LEU A 41 -5.38 -7.63 -1.63
CA LEU A 41 -4.30 -8.48 -1.12
C LEU A 41 -4.64 -9.97 -1.23
N SER A 42 -5.89 -10.35 -0.90
CA SER A 42 -6.36 -11.73 -1.05
C SER A 42 -6.28 -12.22 -2.50
N ARG A 43 -6.56 -11.35 -3.49
CA ARG A 43 -6.40 -11.71 -4.92
C ARG A 43 -4.94 -12.01 -5.25
N TYR A 44 -4.00 -11.23 -4.71
CA TYR A 44 -2.57 -11.44 -4.94
C TYR A 44 -2.04 -12.70 -4.24
N GLU A 45 -2.50 -13.02 -3.03
CA GLU A 45 -2.18 -14.27 -2.36
C GLU A 45 -2.65 -15.49 -3.17
N GLN A 46 -3.86 -15.43 -3.72
CA GLN A 46 -4.38 -16.47 -4.63
C GLN A 46 -3.55 -16.56 -5.91
N ALA A 47 -3.10 -15.42 -6.45
CA ALA A 47 -2.28 -15.34 -7.64
C ALA A 47 -0.88 -15.95 -7.42
N GLN A 48 -0.31 -15.75 -6.23
CA GLN A 48 0.97 -16.33 -5.79
C GLN A 48 0.87 -17.84 -5.52
N ALA A 49 -0.26 -18.31 -4.99
CA ALA A 49 -0.52 -19.73 -4.75
C ALA A 49 -0.79 -20.55 -6.02
N ALA A 50 -1.02 -19.89 -7.17
CA ALA A 50 -1.22 -20.58 -8.44
C ALA A 50 0.08 -21.25 -8.90
N SER A 51 0.02 -22.57 -9.14
CA SER A 51 1.18 -23.35 -9.60
C SER A 51 1.46 -23.22 -11.10
N GLU A 52 0.49 -22.72 -11.88
CA GLU A 52 0.63 -22.57 -13.32
C GLU A 52 1.49 -21.35 -13.66
N GLU A 53 2.57 -21.59 -14.42
CA GLU A 53 3.44 -20.53 -14.93
C GLU A 53 2.89 -19.96 -16.24
N ILE A 54 2.61 -18.66 -16.27
CA ILE A 54 2.06 -17.97 -17.44
C ILE A 54 3.15 -17.39 -18.35
N VAL A 55 2.82 -17.09 -19.59
CA VAL A 55 3.71 -16.28 -20.46
C VAL A 55 3.61 -14.82 -20.01
N TRP A 56 4.74 -14.11 -20.00
CA TRP A 56 4.79 -12.69 -19.64
C TRP A 56 3.75 -11.86 -20.42
N PRO A 57 2.83 -11.18 -19.72
CA PRO A 57 1.77 -10.41 -20.35
C PRO A 57 2.30 -9.23 -21.17
N ARG A 58 1.68 -8.95 -22.32
CA ARG A 58 2.18 -7.91 -23.25
C ARG A 58 1.72 -6.51 -22.86
N GLY A 59 0.51 -6.38 -22.33
CA GLY A 59 -0.08 -5.09 -21.97
C GLY A 59 0.18 -4.74 -20.51
N GLU A 60 0.44 -3.46 -20.23
CA GLU A 60 0.67 -2.99 -18.85
C GLU A 60 -0.54 -3.28 -17.93
N GLY A 61 -1.77 -3.18 -18.46
CA GLY A 61 -2.98 -3.55 -17.71
C GLY A 61 -3.01 -5.03 -17.34
N GLU A 62 -2.70 -5.90 -18.29
CA GLU A 62 -2.62 -7.34 -18.07
C GLU A 62 -1.50 -7.70 -17.07
N GLN A 63 -0.36 -7.02 -17.13
CA GLN A 63 0.73 -7.19 -16.16
C GLN A 63 0.29 -6.81 -14.74
N LYS A 64 -0.51 -5.75 -14.60
CA LYS A 64 -1.08 -5.32 -13.30
C LYS A 64 -2.12 -6.31 -12.77
N ASP A 65 -2.92 -6.90 -13.64
CA ASP A 65 -3.93 -7.90 -13.27
C ASP A 65 -3.31 -9.25 -12.87
N GLN A 66 -2.07 -9.52 -13.34
CA GLN A 66 -1.33 -10.76 -13.10
C GLN A 66 -0.18 -10.60 -12.09
N LEU A 67 -0.18 -9.52 -11.28
CA LEU A 67 0.83 -9.33 -10.24
C LEU A 67 0.90 -10.54 -9.30
N TYR A 68 2.12 -10.83 -8.84
CA TYR A 68 2.48 -11.93 -7.95
C TYR A 68 2.33 -13.34 -8.53
N ARG A 69 2.00 -13.47 -9.83
CA ARG A 69 2.01 -14.77 -10.52
C ARG A 69 3.40 -15.17 -10.98
N ARG A 70 3.64 -16.48 -11.03
CA ARG A 70 4.78 -17.04 -11.74
C ARG A 70 4.60 -16.83 -13.24
N ALA A 71 5.62 -16.30 -13.89
CA ALA A 71 5.63 -16.06 -15.32
C ALA A 71 7.00 -16.34 -15.94
N ARG A 72 6.97 -16.60 -17.24
CA ARG A 72 8.15 -16.81 -18.06
C ARG A 72 8.19 -15.87 -19.27
N LEU A 73 9.39 -15.45 -19.64
CA LEU A 73 9.67 -14.75 -20.89
C LEU A 73 10.97 -15.24 -21.52
N THR A 74 11.13 -14.97 -22.81
CA THR A 74 12.41 -15.14 -23.51
C THR A 74 12.98 -13.77 -23.81
N CYS A 75 14.22 -13.56 -23.40
CA CYS A 75 14.94 -12.33 -23.63
C CYS A 75 15.91 -12.47 -24.80
N ASP A 76 15.61 -11.81 -25.92
CA ASP A 76 16.44 -11.90 -27.13
C ASP A 76 17.68 -11.02 -27.02
N ALA A 77 17.54 -9.86 -26.38
CA ALA A 77 18.64 -8.93 -26.18
C ALA A 77 18.42 -8.07 -24.92
N VAL A 78 19.52 -7.64 -24.30
CA VAL A 78 19.52 -6.67 -23.21
C VAL A 78 19.75 -5.27 -23.79
N ALA A 79 18.75 -4.39 -23.66
CA ALA A 79 18.81 -3.02 -24.15
C ALA A 79 19.52 -2.06 -23.18
N ASP A 80 19.33 -2.25 -21.88
CA ASP A 80 19.90 -1.40 -20.84
C ASP A 80 20.08 -2.19 -19.53
N ARG A 81 20.99 -1.73 -18.67
CA ARG A 81 21.23 -2.30 -17.34
C ARG A 81 21.17 -1.21 -16.30
N SER A 82 20.49 -1.50 -15.21
CA SER A 82 20.37 -0.58 -14.08
C SER A 82 20.31 -1.36 -12.78
N SER A 83 20.23 -0.63 -11.68
CA SER A 83 20.16 -1.21 -10.36
C SER A 83 19.16 -0.42 -9.50
N MET A 84 18.51 -1.10 -8.57
CA MET A 84 17.56 -0.49 -7.64
C MET A 84 17.79 -0.99 -6.22
N ALA A 85 17.48 -0.17 -5.22
CA ALA A 85 17.53 -0.61 -3.83
C ALA A 85 16.59 -1.80 -3.61
N GLY A 86 17.05 -2.80 -2.87
CA GLY A 86 16.29 -4.02 -2.63
C GLY A 86 16.88 -4.87 -1.52
N ARG A 87 16.27 -6.05 -1.30
CA ARG A 87 16.73 -7.05 -0.34
C ARG A 87 16.99 -8.38 -1.03
N ASN A 88 17.91 -9.17 -0.49
CA ASN A 88 18.05 -10.57 -0.90
C ASN A 88 16.98 -11.44 -0.22
N ALA A 89 16.93 -12.73 -0.58
CA ALA A 89 16.03 -13.71 0.01
C ALA A 89 16.19 -13.90 1.53
N LYS A 90 17.29 -13.42 2.13
CA LYS A 90 17.54 -13.44 3.58
C LYS A 90 17.12 -12.14 4.28
N GLY A 91 16.59 -11.17 3.54
CA GLY A 91 16.16 -9.86 4.05
C GLY A 91 17.29 -8.83 4.22
N GLU A 92 18.52 -9.14 3.78
CA GLU A 92 19.65 -8.21 3.87
C GLU A 92 19.49 -7.06 2.86
N PRO A 93 19.73 -5.80 3.28
CA PRO A 93 19.63 -4.65 2.38
C PRO A 93 20.81 -4.59 1.41
N GLY A 94 20.54 -4.21 0.16
CA GLY A 94 21.54 -4.04 -0.89
C GLY A 94 20.89 -3.61 -2.20
N VAL A 95 21.35 -4.18 -3.31
CA VAL A 95 20.98 -3.70 -4.64
C VAL A 95 20.49 -4.86 -5.52
N ALA A 96 19.30 -4.70 -6.07
CA ALA A 96 18.76 -5.56 -7.11
C ALA A 96 19.30 -5.12 -8.47
N GLN A 97 19.98 -6.03 -9.17
CA GLN A 97 20.48 -5.80 -10.52
C GLN A 97 19.37 -6.06 -11.53
N THR A 98 19.21 -5.15 -12.49
CA THR A 98 18.11 -5.18 -13.46
C THR A 98 18.57 -5.01 -14.88
N ALA A 99 17.80 -5.58 -15.81
CA ALA A 99 18.02 -5.44 -17.24
C ALA A 99 16.72 -5.11 -17.95
N GLN A 100 16.77 -4.15 -18.87
CA GLN A 100 15.70 -3.92 -19.81
C GLN A 100 15.80 -4.93 -20.95
N CYS A 101 14.96 -5.94 -20.90
CA CYS A 101 14.91 -7.02 -21.86
C CYS A 101 14.10 -6.63 -23.10
N VAL A 102 14.58 -6.99 -24.29
CA VAL A 102 13.84 -6.98 -25.55
C VAL A 102 13.32 -8.39 -25.83
N LEU A 103 12.00 -8.52 -25.99
CA LEU A 103 11.30 -9.76 -26.26
C LEU A 103 11.25 -10.05 -27.78
N PRO A 104 10.96 -11.29 -28.22
CA PRO A 104 10.88 -11.66 -29.64
C PRO A 104 9.91 -10.85 -30.50
N ASN A 105 8.88 -10.30 -29.86
CA ASN A 105 7.89 -9.43 -30.51
C ASN A 105 8.29 -7.94 -30.51
N GLY A 106 9.52 -7.61 -30.07
CA GLY A 106 10.02 -6.25 -29.93
C GLY A 106 9.54 -5.50 -28.67
N ALA A 107 8.64 -6.09 -27.88
CA ALA A 107 8.21 -5.48 -26.62
C ALA A 107 9.35 -5.49 -25.59
N ARG A 108 9.26 -4.61 -24.59
CA ARG A 108 10.25 -4.50 -23.53
C ARG A 108 9.70 -4.98 -22.20
N ALA A 109 10.51 -5.71 -21.44
CA ALA A 109 10.21 -6.13 -20.07
C ALA A 109 11.36 -5.77 -19.14
N LEU A 110 11.06 -5.26 -17.95
CA LEU A 110 12.08 -5.06 -16.92
C LEU A 110 12.28 -6.38 -16.18
N VAL A 111 13.49 -6.93 -16.23
CA VAL A 111 13.85 -8.15 -15.51
C VAL A 111 14.76 -7.79 -14.35
N VAL A 112 14.42 -8.26 -13.16
CA VAL A 112 15.28 -8.16 -11.97
C VAL A 112 16.05 -9.48 -11.86
N LEU A 113 17.32 -9.42 -12.20
CA LEU A 113 18.19 -10.57 -12.43
C LEU A 113 18.53 -11.30 -11.13
N GLY A 114 18.79 -10.54 -10.09
CA GLY A 114 19.33 -11.03 -8.83
C GLY A 114 19.76 -9.87 -7.95
N TRP A 115 20.32 -10.19 -6.81
CA TRP A 115 20.75 -9.24 -5.80
C TRP A 115 22.27 -9.28 -5.63
N SER A 116 22.85 -8.14 -5.28
CA SER A 116 24.24 -8.01 -4.87
C SER A 116 24.39 -7.01 -3.74
N ARG A 117 25.37 -7.24 -2.86
CA ARG A 117 25.78 -6.27 -1.85
C ARG A 117 26.50 -5.07 -2.46
N GLN A 118 27.11 -5.24 -3.63
CA GLN A 118 27.85 -4.20 -4.34
C GLN A 118 26.98 -3.57 -5.45
N PRO A 119 26.83 -2.24 -5.51
CA PRO A 119 25.94 -1.57 -6.47
C PRO A 119 26.41 -1.70 -7.93
N ASN A 120 27.73 -1.73 -8.18
CA ASN A 120 28.31 -1.69 -9.52
C ASN A 120 28.69 -3.08 -10.06
N VAL A 121 28.04 -4.16 -9.59
CA VAL A 121 28.24 -5.47 -10.20
C VAL A 121 27.56 -5.44 -11.56
N ALA A 122 28.37 -5.27 -12.61
CA ALA A 122 27.91 -5.41 -13.98
C ALA A 122 27.55 -6.88 -14.20
N ALA A 123 26.26 -7.19 -14.04
CA ALA A 123 25.73 -8.45 -14.55
C ALA A 123 26.00 -8.48 -16.05
N ASN A 124 26.73 -9.48 -16.54
CA ASN A 124 27.04 -9.72 -17.95
C ASN A 124 25.98 -10.59 -18.65
N TRP A 125 24.85 -10.86 -17.98
CA TRP A 125 23.72 -11.61 -18.53
C TRP A 125 23.27 -11.07 -19.90
N GLN A 126 23.37 -11.86 -20.97
CA GLN A 126 23.07 -11.39 -22.34
C GLN A 126 21.64 -11.63 -22.81
N GLY A 127 20.81 -12.29 -21.99
CA GLY A 127 19.46 -12.73 -22.37
C GLY A 127 19.27 -14.23 -22.16
N GLY A 128 18.19 -14.76 -22.72
CA GLY A 128 17.75 -16.14 -22.55
C GLY A 128 16.37 -16.28 -21.89
N ASN A 129 16.00 -17.51 -21.58
CA ASN A 129 14.73 -17.80 -20.89
C ASN A 129 14.81 -17.33 -19.43
N VAL A 130 13.81 -16.58 -19.00
CA VAL A 130 13.67 -16.08 -17.64
C VAL A 130 12.37 -16.61 -17.07
N HIS A 131 12.47 -17.22 -15.89
CA HIS A 131 11.37 -17.62 -15.05
C HIS A 131 11.37 -16.74 -13.81
N GLY A 132 10.20 -16.41 -13.28
CA GLY A 132 10.15 -15.52 -12.12
C GLY A 132 8.74 -15.17 -11.69
N VAL A 133 8.64 -14.15 -10.84
CA VAL A 133 7.37 -13.64 -10.32
C VAL A 133 7.14 -12.22 -10.81
N ILE A 134 5.93 -11.93 -11.31
CA ILE A 134 5.55 -10.57 -11.72
C ILE A 134 5.41 -9.69 -10.47
N ALA A 135 6.14 -8.58 -10.39
CA ALA A 135 6.13 -7.66 -9.26
C ALA A 135 5.66 -6.25 -9.66
N PRO A 136 5.21 -5.42 -8.70
CA PRO A 136 4.80 -4.04 -8.97
C PRO A 136 5.86 -3.19 -9.70
N GLY A 137 5.40 -2.22 -10.49
CA GLY A 137 6.25 -1.40 -11.36
C GLY A 137 6.57 -2.10 -12.69
N PRO A 138 5.57 -2.75 -13.29
CA PRO A 138 5.61 -4.16 -13.72
C PRO A 138 7.01 -4.66 -14.13
N ARG A 139 7.54 -5.58 -13.33
CA ARG A 139 8.86 -6.20 -13.53
C ARG A 139 8.82 -7.70 -13.24
N LEU A 140 9.67 -8.49 -13.90
CA LEU A 140 9.81 -9.91 -13.62
C LEU A 140 10.99 -10.11 -12.66
N VAL A 141 10.73 -10.56 -11.44
CA VAL A 141 11.79 -10.92 -10.48
C VAL A 141 12.20 -12.36 -10.74
N ALA A 142 13.43 -12.55 -11.22
CA ALA A 142 13.94 -13.84 -11.64
C ALA A 142 14.06 -14.81 -10.46
N ASP A 143 13.57 -16.03 -10.67
CA ASP A 143 13.66 -17.16 -9.76
C ASP A 143 13.76 -18.45 -10.59
N PRO A 144 14.97 -19.08 -10.70
CA PRO A 144 16.19 -18.76 -9.95
C PRO A 144 16.88 -17.45 -10.36
N PRO A 145 17.78 -16.89 -9.53
CA PRO A 145 18.56 -15.72 -9.90
C PRO A 145 19.49 -16.01 -11.08
N LEU A 146 19.79 -14.96 -11.84
CA LEU A 146 20.56 -15.02 -13.07
C LEU A 146 22.00 -14.54 -12.84
N ASP A 147 22.92 -15.01 -13.69
CA ASP A 147 24.29 -14.49 -13.79
C ASP A 147 25.12 -14.60 -12.51
N GLY A 148 24.86 -15.64 -11.71
CA GLY A 148 25.58 -15.89 -10.46
C GLY A 148 25.26 -14.92 -9.33
N LEU A 149 24.25 -14.06 -9.51
CA LEU A 149 23.76 -13.17 -8.47
C LEU A 149 23.03 -13.94 -7.36
N GLU A 150 22.90 -13.33 -6.19
CA GLU A 150 22.08 -13.89 -5.11
C GLU A 150 20.60 -13.75 -5.43
N ALA A 151 19.76 -14.59 -4.81
CA ALA A 151 18.31 -14.48 -4.95
C ALA A 151 17.80 -13.16 -4.35
N ASN A 152 16.95 -12.45 -5.09
CA ASN A 152 16.17 -11.35 -4.53
C ASN A 152 15.18 -11.87 -3.49
N ALA A 153 14.71 -10.98 -2.60
CA ALA A 153 13.48 -11.23 -1.86
C ALA A 153 12.34 -11.53 -2.85
N ALA A 154 11.58 -12.58 -2.58
CA ALA A 154 10.40 -12.92 -3.36
C ALA A 154 9.38 -11.76 -3.26
N PRO A 155 8.71 -11.38 -4.36
CA PRO A 155 7.62 -10.43 -4.28
C PRO A 155 6.52 -10.93 -3.34
N ASP A 156 6.27 -10.21 -2.26
CA ASP A 156 5.30 -10.57 -1.23
C ASP A 156 4.20 -9.49 -1.16
N PRO A 157 2.93 -9.83 -1.43
CA PRO A 157 1.81 -8.90 -1.29
C PRO A 157 1.65 -8.36 0.13
N SER A 158 2.04 -9.12 1.16
CA SER A 158 1.86 -8.75 2.56
C SER A 158 2.73 -7.58 3.00
N GLU A 159 3.80 -7.28 2.25
CA GLU A 159 4.63 -6.10 2.47
C GLU A 159 3.93 -4.78 2.13
N ILE A 160 2.80 -4.83 1.40
CA ILE A 160 2.03 -3.63 1.08
C ILE A 160 1.30 -3.15 2.34
N PRO A 161 1.60 -1.94 2.87
CA PRO A 161 1.00 -1.47 4.11
C PRO A 161 -0.54 -1.34 4.01
N ASN A 162 -1.23 -1.75 5.08
CA ASN A 162 -2.66 -1.53 5.27
C ASN A 162 -2.92 -0.93 6.67
N ASN A 163 -2.88 0.40 6.76
CA ASN A 163 -3.06 1.16 8.00
C ASN A 163 -4.43 1.83 8.12
N HIS A 164 -5.39 1.47 7.27
CA HIS A 164 -6.72 2.09 7.26
C HIS A 164 -7.49 1.88 8.57
N LEU A 165 -7.27 0.76 9.28
CA LEU A 165 -7.89 0.50 10.58
C LEU A 165 -7.44 1.49 11.65
N SER A 166 -6.13 1.75 11.76
CA SER A 166 -5.61 2.65 12.79
C SER A 166 -6.10 4.08 12.56
N TYR A 167 -6.18 4.52 11.31
CA TYR A 167 -6.80 5.80 10.97
C TYR A 167 -8.30 5.84 11.26
N ALA A 168 -9.05 4.76 10.99
CA ALA A 168 -10.47 4.69 11.35
C ALA A 168 -10.67 4.87 12.87
N ILE A 169 -9.88 4.14 13.68
CA ILE A 169 -9.88 4.25 15.14
C ILE A 169 -9.57 5.68 15.57
N GLN A 170 -8.55 6.31 14.96
CA GLN A 170 -8.19 7.69 15.25
C GLN A 170 -9.34 8.67 14.99
N TRP A 171 -10.06 8.53 13.88
CA TRP A 171 -11.22 9.39 13.57
C TRP A 171 -12.36 9.21 14.57
N PHE A 172 -12.66 7.97 14.96
CA PHE A 172 -13.67 7.72 15.99
C PHE A 172 -13.24 8.24 17.36
N PHE A 173 -11.95 8.14 17.69
CA PHE A 173 -11.42 8.69 18.94
C PHE A 173 -11.50 10.22 18.99
N PHE A 174 -11.21 10.91 17.89
CA PHE A 174 -11.41 12.36 17.79
C PHE A 174 -12.88 12.76 17.93
N ALA A 175 -13.79 12.03 17.28
CA ALA A 175 -15.23 12.26 17.41
C ALA A 175 -15.69 12.10 18.88
N ALA A 176 -15.28 11.02 19.55
CA ALA A 176 -15.60 10.77 20.95
C ALA A 176 -15.03 11.87 21.87
N THR A 177 -13.77 12.25 21.66
CA THR A 177 -13.10 13.31 22.43
C THR A 177 -13.82 14.65 22.28
N ALA A 178 -14.20 15.02 21.05
CA ALA A 178 -14.94 16.25 20.78
C ALA A 178 -16.30 16.27 21.50
N VAL A 179 -17.03 15.15 21.49
CA VAL A 179 -18.30 15.00 22.23
C VAL A 179 -18.07 15.15 23.73
N VAL A 180 -17.06 14.49 24.31
CA VAL A 180 -16.75 14.59 25.75
C VAL A 180 -16.43 16.02 26.14
N ILE A 181 -15.52 16.68 25.43
CA ILE A 181 -15.15 18.08 25.68
C ILE A 181 -16.38 18.98 25.60
N TYR A 182 -17.23 18.78 24.59
CA TYR A 182 -18.41 19.60 24.40
C TYR A 182 -19.44 19.41 25.53
N VAL A 183 -19.69 18.17 25.96
CA VAL A 183 -20.57 17.87 27.09
C VAL A 183 -20.05 18.49 28.39
N LEU A 184 -18.74 18.39 28.66
CA LEU A 184 -18.12 19.03 29.82
C LEU A 184 -18.22 20.56 29.76
N ALA A 185 -18.03 21.17 28.59
CA ALA A 185 -18.18 22.60 28.38
C ALA A 185 -19.62 23.06 28.64
N LEU A 186 -20.62 22.33 28.15
CA LEU A 186 -22.04 22.59 28.44
C LEU A 186 -22.35 22.45 29.93
N GLY A 187 -21.81 21.42 30.60
CA GLY A 187 -21.96 21.21 32.04
C GLY A 187 -21.38 22.36 32.86
N LYS A 188 -20.17 22.82 32.52
CA LYS A 188 -19.53 23.98 33.16
C LYS A 188 -20.35 25.25 32.96
N ARG A 189 -20.88 25.48 31.75
CA ARG A 189 -21.72 26.65 31.42
C ARG A 189 -23.02 26.67 32.22
N ARG A 190 -23.64 25.51 32.44
CA ARG A 190 -24.86 25.38 33.27
C ARG A 190 -24.62 25.69 34.75
N ARG A 191 -23.49 25.26 35.30
CA ARG A 191 -23.13 25.48 36.72
C ARG A 191 -22.71 26.92 37.03
N ALA A 192 -22.20 27.65 36.03
CA ALA A 192 -21.80 29.05 36.19
C ALA A 192 -22.97 30.04 36.15
N ALA A 193 -24.22 29.58 35.98
CA ALA A 193 -25.40 30.44 36.03
C ALA A 193 -25.75 30.76 37.49
N PRO A 194 -25.75 32.04 37.92
CA PRO A 194 -26.01 32.40 39.31
C PRO A 194 -27.42 32.00 39.77
N GLU A 195 -27.48 31.35 40.93
CA GLU A 195 -28.68 31.09 41.70
C GLU A 195 -29.18 32.43 42.26
N ARG A 196 -30.33 32.93 41.78
CA ARG A 196 -30.92 34.15 42.37
C ARG A 196 -31.54 33.78 43.71
N ILE A 197 -30.93 34.28 44.78
CA ILE A 197 -31.56 34.46 46.10
C ILE A 197 -32.88 35.22 45.87
N ALA A 198 -33.97 34.60 46.31
CA ALA A 198 -35.33 35.15 46.28
C ALA A 198 -35.50 36.23 47.34
#